data_AF-A0A845XZZ4-F1
#
_entry.id   AF-A0A845XZZ4-F1
#
_cell.length_a   1.000
_cell.length_b   1.000
_cell.length_c   1.000
_cell.angle_alpha   90.00
_cell.angle_beta   90.00
_cell.angle_gamma   90.00
#
_symmetry.space_group_name_H-M   'P 1'
#
loop_
_entity.id
_entity.type
_entity.pdbx_description
1 polymer ?
#
loop_
_entity_poly.entity_id
_entity_poly.type
_entity_poly.pdbx_seq_one_letter_code
_entity_poly.pdbx_strand_id
1 'polypeptide(L)'
;MSNQRPVASSDQDDRLTCFPYGVGHGAEGVCLLVQMGPHRILLDCGLEDISPLQIDGIPPADLVLCSHAHSDHSQGLLALHQTFPQLPIYASEVTTQLLLLNWPELPPEDILPFCQALPWVTPVEFCEGLTAQLFPAGHLPGAAAFLLTYTTRHRTYRLLYTG
;
A
#
# COMPACT_ATOMS: atom_id res chain seq x y z
N MET A 1 -44.59 -10.70 12.90
CA MET A 1 -44.31 -10.10 11.58
C MET A 1 -42.93 -9.48 11.66
N SER A 2 -41.99 -9.94 10.83
CA SER A 2 -40.58 -9.54 10.89
C SER A 2 -40.33 -8.26 10.09
N ASN A 3 -39.09 -7.76 10.23
CA ASN A 3 -38.34 -6.89 9.33
C ASN A 3 -38.58 -5.38 9.47
N GLN A 4 -37.56 -4.52 9.47
CA GLN A 4 -36.16 -4.71 9.09
C GLN A 4 -35.32 -3.62 9.79
N ARG A 5 -34.12 -3.98 10.26
CA ARG A 5 -33.07 -2.99 10.59
C ARG A 5 -32.75 -2.22 9.31
N PRO A 6 -32.50 -0.90 9.39
CA PRO A 6 -32.10 -0.13 8.23
C PRO A 6 -30.80 -0.72 7.67
N VAL A 7 -30.83 -1.05 6.37
CA VAL A 7 -29.67 -1.50 5.61
C VAL A 7 -28.66 -0.36 5.66
N ALA A 8 -27.46 -0.64 6.17
CA ALA A 8 -26.33 0.29 6.10
C ALA A 8 -26.16 0.74 4.64
N SER A 9 -26.03 2.04 4.40
CA SER A 9 -26.05 2.64 3.06
C SER A 9 -25.02 1.96 2.13
N SER A 10 -25.48 1.51 0.97
CA SER A 10 -24.66 0.91 -0.10
C SER A 10 -23.54 1.79 -0.64
N ASP A 11 -23.58 3.10 -0.38
CA ASP A 11 -22.61 4.08 -0.90
C ASP A 11 -21.17 3.86 -0.42
N GLN A 12 -20.96 3.26 0.76
CA GLN A 12 -19.60 3.04 1.27
C GLN A 12 -18.92 1.83 0.63
N ASP A 13 -19.65 0.76 0.33
CA ASP A 13 -19.09 -0.46 -0.29
C ASP A 13 -18.69 -0.23 -1.75
N ASP A 14 -19.34 0.72 -2.43
CA ASP A 14 -19.14 0.95 -3.86
C ASP A 14 -18.11 2.05 -4.19
N ARG A 15 -17.50 2.67 -3.17
CA ARG A 15 -16.59 3.80 -3.33
C ARG A 15 -15.23 3.37 -3.87
N LEU A 16 -14.80 3.99 -4.97
CA LEU A 16 -13.43 3.88 -5.50
C LEU A 16 -12.84 5.28 -5.66
N THR A 17 -11.82 5.61 -4.86
CA THR A 17 -11.13 6.92 -4.96
C THR A 17 -9.62 6.75 -4.90
N CYS A 18 -8.89 7.67 -5.52
CA CYS A 18 -7.43 7.77 -5.43
C CYS A 18 -7.08 9.20 -5.02
N PHE A 19 -6.39 9.35 -3.89
CA PHE A 19 -5.89 10.63 -3.40
C PHE A 19 -4.36 10.66 -3.52
N PRO A 20 -3.78 11.58 -4.29
CA PRO A 20 -2.34 11.68 -4.44
C PRO A 20 -1.70 12.54 -3.35
N TYR A 21 -0.93 11.94 -2.45
CA TYR A 21 -0.04 12.69 -1.55
C TYR A 21 1.23 13.14 -2.27
N GLY A 22 1.69 12.35 -3.25
CA GLY A 22 2.78 12.69 -4.16
C GLY A 22 2.63 11.91 -5.48
N VAL A 23 2.97 12.54 -6.59
CA VAL A 23 2.74 12.01 -7.96
C VAL A 23 4.03 11.78 -8.76
N GLY A 24 5.20 11.85 -8.13
CA GLY A 24 6.47 11.61 -8.82
C GLY A 24 6.92 12.77 -9.74
N HIS A 25 6.38 13.98 -9.57
CA HIS A 25 6.78 15.13 -10.40
C HIS A 25 8.00 15.85 -9.80
N GLY A 26 9.10 15.88 -10.55
CA GLY A 26 10.31 16.58 -10.14
C GLY A 26 11.08 15.80 -9.07
N ALA A 27 11.19 16.38 -7.88
CA ALA A 27 11.83 15.73 -6.71
C ALA A 27 10.81 15.13 -5.72
N GLU A 28 9.52 15.18 -6.05
CA GLU A 28 8.48 14.56 -5.23
C GLU A 28 8.49 13.04 -5.41
N GLY A 29 8.31 12.29 -4.32
CA GLY A 29 8.07 10.85 -4.41
C GLY A 29 6.62 10.50 -4.76
N VAL A 30 6.40 9.23 -5.06
CA VAL A 30 5.08 8.64 -5.32
C VAL A 30 4.49 8.16 -3.99
N CYS A 31 3.26 8.59 -3.71
CA CYS A 31 2.50 8.15 -2.55
C CYS A 31 1.01 8.36 -2.84
N LEU A 32 0.28 7.27 -3.08
CA LEU A 32 -1.12 7.32 -3.50
C LEU A 32 -1.98 6.56 -2.49
N LEU A 33 -3.03 7.20 -1.99
CA LEU A 33 -4.03 6.55 -1.15
C LEU A 33 -5.22 6.12 -2.01
N VAL A 34 -5.39 4.82 -2.14
CA VAL A 34 -6.55 4.21 -2.81
C VAL A 34 -7.57 3.78 -1.77
N GLN A 35 -8.82 4.17 -1.96
CA GLN A 35 -9.97 3.65 -1.22
C GLN A 35 -10.74 2.69 -2.12
N MET A 36 -10.92 1.44 -1.70
CA MET A 36 -11.82 0.46 -2.33
C MET A 36 -12.86 0.00 -1.30
N GLY A 37 -14.07 0.55 -1.39
CA GLY A 37 -15.11 0.33 -0.40
C GLY A 37 -14.70 0.86 0.98
N PRO A 38 -14.68 0.01 2.03
CA PRO A 38 -14.16 0.38 3.35
C PRO A 38 -12.62 0.34 3.45
N HIS A 39 -11.94 -0.28 2.47
CA HIS A 39 -10.51 -0.55 2.56
C HIS A 39 -9.66 0.62 2.04
N ARG A 40 -8.65 1.02 2.80
CA ARG A 40 -7.65 2.03 2.46
C ARG A 40 -6.32 1.35 2.20
N ILE A 41 -5.76 1.55 1.01
CA ILE A 41 -4.49 0.98 0.57
C ILE A 41 -3.56 2.13 0.20
N LEU A 42 -2.40 2.21 0.85
CA LEU A 42 -1.35 3.13 0.45
C LEU A 42 -0.46 2.44 -0.60
N LEU A 43 -0.31 3.05 -1.75
CA LEU A 43 0.57 2.59 -2.82
C LEU A 43 1.83 3.44 -2.80
N ASP A 44 2.95 2.80 -2.48
CA ASP A 44 4.25 3.42 -2.25
C ASP A 44 4.27 4.48 -1.13
N CYS A 45 5.46 4.86 -0.70
CA CYS A 45 5.70 6.00 0.18
C CYS A 45 7.08 6.59 -0.12
N GLY A 46 7.17 7.33 -1.22
CA GLY A 46 8.36 8.09 -1.62
C GLY A 46 8.47 9.47 -0.97
N LEU A 47 7.59 9.83 -0.03
CA LEU A 47 7.62 11.14 0.61
C LEU A 47 8.86 11.28 1.49
N GLU A 48 9.58 12.39 1.34
CA GLU A 48 10.66 12.75 2.26
C GLU A 48 10.09 13.17 3.63
N ASP A 49 9.01 13.97 3.61
CA ASP A 49 8.24 14.35 4.80
C ASP A 49 6.88 13.62 4.82
N ILE A 50 6.71 12.71 5.78
CA ILE A 50 5.47 11.96 5.97
C ILE A 50 4.41 12.67 6.81
N SER A 51 4.64 13.92 7.25
CA SER A 51 3.67 14.70 8.04
C SER A 51 2.25 14.72 7.46
N PRO A 52 2.03 14.78 6.13
CA PRO A 52 0.68 14.71 5.55
C PRO A 52 -0.07 13.39 5.83
N LEU A 53 0.65 12.31 6.16
CA LEU A 53 0.09 11.00 6.51
C LEU A 53 -0.23 10.87 8.00
N GLN A 54 0.22 11.80 8.84
CA GLN A 54 0.11 11.75 10.29
C GLN A 54 -1.11 12.52 10.81
N ILE A 55 -2.30 12.12 10.37
CA ILE A 55 -3.55 12.76 10.79
C ILE A 55 -4.08 12.05 12.04
N ASP A 56 -4.19 12.79 13.15
CA ASP A 56 -4.77 12.34 14.42
C ASP A 56 -4.12 11.10 15.06
N GLY A 57 -2.89 10.76 14.64
CA GLY A 57 -2.18 9.56 15.12
C GLY A 57 -2.83 8.24 14.65
N ILE A 58 -3.70 8.29 13.64
CA ILE A 58 -4.34 7.11 13.05
C ILE A 58 -3.56 6.71 11.80
N PRO A 59 -3.33 5.40 11.56
CA PRO A 59 -2.70 4.94 10.32
C PRO A 59 -3.46 5.45 9.08
N PRO A 60 -2.74 5.94 8.05
CA PRO A 60 -3.35 6.52 6.85
C PRO A 60 -4.10 5.48 6.01
N ALA A 61 -3.73 4.20 6.14
CA ALA A 61 -4.26 3.07 5.40
C ALA A 61 -4.33 1.81 6.28
N ASP A 62 -4.97 0.77 5.75
CA ASP A 62 -5.05 -0.55 6.38
C ASP A 62 -3.83 -1.41 6.03
N LEU A 63 -3.22 -1.16 4.86
CA LEU A 63 -1.97 -1.76 4.41
C LEU A 63 -1.24 -0.85 3.41
N VAL A 64 0.06 -1.11 3.25
CA VAL A 64 0.91 -0.45 2.24
C VAL A 64 1.44 -1.48 1.25
N LEU A 65 1.41 -1.16 -0.03
CA LEU A 65 2.06 -1.93 -1.10
C LEU A 65 3.20 -1.12 -1.70
N CYS A 66 4.43 -1.62 -1.59
CA CYS A 66 5.61 -1.01 -2.21
C CYS A 66 5.95 -1.73 -3.52
N SER A 67 5.90 -0.98 -4.63
CA SER A 67 6.14 -1.48 -5.98
C SER A 67 7.59 -1.84 -6.21
N HIS A 68 8.52 -0.99 -5.76
CA HIS A 68 9.95 -1.20 -5.93
C HIS A 68 10.79 -0.34 -4.97
N ALA A 69 12.08 -0.66 -4.88
CA ALA A 69 12.98 -0.13 -3.86
C ALA A 69 13.67 1.20 -4.20
N HIS A 70 13.24 1.92 -5.25
CA HIS A 70 13.79 3.26 -5.50
C HIS A 70 13.30 4.24 -4.44
N SER A 71 14.14 5.21 -4.09
CA SER A 71 13.88 6.19 -3.04
C SER A 71 12.60 6.99 -3.26
N ASP A 72 12.29 7.36 -4.50
CA ASP A 72 11.07 8.05 -4.88
C ASP A 72 9.80 7.19 -4.73
N HIS A 73 9.92 5.92 -4.36
CA HIS A 73 8.81 5.03 -4.01
C HIS A 73 8.87 4.52 -2.56
N SER A 74 10.04 4.52 -1.92
CA SER A 74 10.23 3.81 -0.65
C SER A 74 10.85 4.58 0.50
N GLN A 75 11.45 5.75 0.28
CA GLN A 75 12.23 6.44 1.32
C GLN A 75 11.42 6.81 2.58
N GLY A 76 10.12 7.04 2.43
CA GLY A 76 9.21 7.34 3.54
C GLY A 76 8.73 6.11 4.32
N LEU A 77 9.00 4.89 3.84
CA LEU A 77 8.47 3.65 4.46
C LEU A 77 9.03 3.39 5.86
N LEU A 78 10.32 3.67 6.10
CA LEU A 78 10.91 3.48 7.44
C LEU A 78 10.29 4.43 8.46
N ALA A 79 10.17 5.72 8.10
CA ALA A 79 9.50 6.71 8.95
C ALA A 79 8.03 6.33 9.20
N LEU A 80 7.34 5.82 8.18
CA LEU A 80 5.96 5.35 8.28
C LEU A 80 5.84 4.16 9.24
N HIS A 81 6.73 3.17 9.14
CA HIS A 81 6.78 2.02 10.05
C HIS A 81 7.08 2.44 11.49
N GLN A 82 8.04 3.33 11.70
CA GLN A 82 8.40 3.84 13.03
C GLN A 82 7.22 4.60 13.67
N THR A 83 6.45 5.34 12.86
CA THR A 83 5.26 6.08 13.31
C THR A 83 4.08 5.14 13.59
N PHE A 84 3.85 4.14 12.72
CA PHE A 84 2.76 3.18 12.81
C PHE A 84 3.28 1.74 12.75
N PRO A 85 3.86 1.19 13.83
CA PRO A 85 4.50 -0.13 13.81
C PRO A 85 3.57 -1.31 13.46
N GLN A 86 2.26 -1.10 13.63
CA GLN A 86 1.22 -2.10 13.34
C GLN A 86 0.69 -2.02 11.90
N LEU A 87 1.06 -1.00 11.11
CA LEU A 87 0.65 -0.87 9.72
C LEU A 87 1.47 -1.84 8.86
N PRO A 88 0.86 -2.88 8.27
CA PRO A 88 1.62 -3.84 7.49
C PRO A 88 2.06 -3.23 6.16
N ILE A 89 3.31 -3.48 5.80
CA ILE A 89 3.93 -3.05 4.54
C ILE A 89 4.32 -4.30 3.76
N TYR A 90 3.92 -4.38 2.50
CA TYR A 90 4.18 -5.52 1.64
C TYR A 90 4.89 -5.14 0.35
N ALA A 91 5.73 -6.05 -0.15
CA ALA A 91 6.40 -5.92 -1.44
C ALA A 91 6.76 -7.29 -2.01
N SER A 92 7.48 -7.33 -3.14
CA SER A 92 8.12 -8.59 -3.58
C SER A 92 9.31 -8.94 -2.67
N GLU A 93 9.67 -10.23 -2.61
CA GLU A 93 10.83 -10.72 -1.85
C GLU A 93 12.13 -9.96 -2.17
N VAL A 94 12.36 -9.62 -3.44
CA VAL A 94 13.59 -8.89 -3.81
C VAL A 94 13.49 -7.44 -3.36
N THR A 95 12.32 -6.82 -3.47
CA THR A 95 12.11 -5.44 -2.99
C THR A 95 12.33 -5.36 -1.48
N THR A 96 11.82 -6.30 -0.68
CA THR A 96 12.01 -6.28 0.79
C THR A 96 13.48 -6.27 1.20
N GLN A 97 14.34 -6.97 0.46
CA GLN A 97 15.78 -7.03 0.70
C GLN A 97 16.51 -5.76 0.24
N LEU A 98 16.03 -5.12 -0.83
CA LEU A 98 16.66 -3.91 -1.38
C LEU A 98 16.27 -2.63 -0.62
N LEU A 99 15.17 -2.63 0.13
CA LEU A 99 14.68 -1.43 0.84
C LEU A 99 15.74 -0.78 1.74
N LEU A 100 16.56 -1.56 2.42
CA LEU A 100 17.60 -1.05 3.35
C LEU A 100 18.60 -0.10 2.68
N LEU A 101 18.77 -0.18 1.35
CA LEU A 101 19.66 0.68 0.59
C LEU A 101 19.22 2.16 0.58
N ASN A 102 17.99 2.45 0.99
CA ASN A 102 17.47 3.81 1.13
C ASN A 102 17.99 4.54 2.37
N TRP A 103 18.60 3.84 3.32
CA TRP A 103 19.09 4.42 4.58
C TRP A 103 20.56 4.02 4.85
N PRO A 104 21.50 4.37 3.96
CA PRO A 104 22.91 3.95 4.05
C PRO A 104 23.64 4.49 5.30
N GLU A 105 23.11 5.54 5.91
CA GLU A 105 23.60 6.12 7.16
C GLU A 105 23.25 5.29 8.40
N LEU A 106 22.27 4.38 8.31
CA LEU A 106 21.87 3.51 9.40
C LEU A 106 22.57 2.14 9.30
N PRO A 107 23.10 1.60 10.40
CA PRO A 107 23.55 0.23 10.45
C PRO A 107 22.39 -0.73 10.07
N PRO A 108 22.58 -1.72 9.18
CA PRO A 108 21.52 -2.65 8.80
C PRO A 108 20.88 -3.39 9.98
N GLU A 109 21.65 -3.64 11.04
CA GLU A 109 21.17 -4.24 12.29
C GLU A 109 20.15 -3.39 13.05
N ASP A 110 20.14 -2.06 12.83
CA ASP A 110 19.19 -1.14 13.46
C ASP A 110 17.85 -1.07 12.68
N ILE A 111 17.81 -1.60 11.45
CA ILE A 111 16.60 -1.68 10.64
C ILE A 111 16.02 -3.08 10.76
N LEU A 112 15.12 -3.26 11.73
CA LEU A 112 14.37 -4.50 11.86
C LEU A 112 13.53 -4.75 10.60
N PRO A 113 13.37 -6.01 10.15
CA PRO A 113 12.50 -6.33 9.02
C PRO A 113 11.07 -5.83 9.26
N PHE A 114 10.64 -4.84 8.49
CA PHE A 114 9.32 -4.23 8.60
C PHE A 114 8.42 -4.47 7.39
N CYS A 115 9.00 -4.92 6.28
CA CYS A 115 8.29 -5.20 5.03
C CYS A 115 8.19 -6.71 4.81
N GLN A 116 6.97 -7.17 4.49
CA GLN A 116 6.64 -8.58 4.31
C GLN A 116 6.57 -8.94 2.82
N ALA A 117 7.18 -10.06 2.43
CA ALA A 117 7.19 -10.49 1.04
C ALA A 117 5.86 -11.14 0.63
N LEU A 118 5.39 -10.81 -0.58
CA LEU A 118 4.24 -11.45 -1.22
C LEU A 118 4.69 -12.38 -2.36
N PRO A 119 3.99 -13.51 -2.57
CA PRO A 119 4.27 -14.41 -3.67
C PRO A 119 3.89 -13.80 -5.03
N TRP A 120 4.65 -14.15 -6.06
CA TRP A 120 4.34 -13.77 -7.43
C TRP A 120 3.09 -14.47 -7.95
N VAL A 121 2.26 -13.74 -8.72
CA VAL A 121 1.13 -14.25 -9.50
C VAL A 121 0.07 -15.02 -8.69
N THR A 122 0.17 -15.04 -7.36
CA THR A 122 -0.79 -15.69 -6.47
C THR A 122 -1.57 -14.60 -5.74
N PRO A 123 -2.90 -14.50 -5.89
CA PRO A 123 -3.69 -13.55 -5.13
C PRO A 123 -3.57 -13.83 -3.63
N VAL A 124 -3.25 -12.79 -2.86
CA VAL A 124 -3.22 -12.82 -1.40
C VAL A 124 -4.37 -11.98 -0.88
N GLU A 125 -5.17 -12.54 0.03
CA GLU A 125 -6.27 -11.87 0.70
C GLU A 125 -5.78 -11.21 2.00
N PHE A 126 -6.10 -9.93 2.19
CA PHE A 126 -5.70 -9.17 3.39
C PHE A 126 -6.85 -8.98 4.37
N CYS A 127 -8.06 -8.78 3.83
CA CYS A 127 -9.30 -8.58 4.56
C CYS A 127 -10.46 -9.02 3.65
N GLU A 128 -11.67 -9.10 4.20
CA GLU A 128 -12.84 -9.67 3.51
C GLU A 128 -13.03 -9.02 2.12
N GLY A 129 -12.80 -9.85 1.09
CA GLY A 129 -13.02 -9.49 -0.31
C GLY A 129 -11.91 -8.66 -0.95
N LEU A 130 -10.86 -8.23 -0.24
CA LEU A 130 -9.72 -7.49 -0.80
C LEU A 130 -8.51 -8.38 -1.01
N THR A 131 -8.04 -8.44 -2.25
CA THR A 131 -6.83 -9.17 -2.64
C THR A 131 -5.86 -8.30 -3.41
N ALA A 132 -4.57 -8.63 -3.33
CA ALA A 132 -3.54 -8.15 -4.26
C ALA A 132 -2.81 -9.32 -4.92
N GLN A 133 -2.45 -9.15 -6.18
CA GLN A 133 -1.65 -10.10 -6.95
C GLN A 133 -0.49 -9.36 -7.62
N LEU A 134 0.72 -9.89 -7.48
CA LEU A 134 1.93 -9.26 -8.00
C LEU A 134 2.28 -9.79 -9.39
N PHE A 135 2.70 -8.88 -10.26
CA PHE A 135 3.24 -9.18 -11.59
C PHE A 135 4.59 -8.48 -11.77
N PRO A 136 5.59 -9.09 -12.42
CA PRO A 136 6.85 -8.41 -12.72
C PRO A 136 6.63 -7.15 -13.57
N ALA A 137 7.17 -6.01 -13.15
CA ALA A 137 7.06 -4.74 -13.87
C ALA A 137 8.23 -4.48 -14.83
N GLY A 138 9.40 -5.11 -14.60
CA GLY A 138 10.56 -5.02 -15.51
C GLY A 138 11.42 -3.75 -15.36
N HIS A 139 11.23 -2.95 -14.30
CA HIS A 139 11.98 -1.72 -14.03
C HIS A 139 13.32 -1.96 -13.29
N LEU A 140 13.28 -2.74 -12.20
CA LEU A 140 14.46 -3.20 -11.46
C LEU A 140 14.19 -4.57 -10.82
N PRO A 141 15.20 -5.26 -10.24
CA PRO A 141 14.98 -6.51 -9.54
C PRO A 141 13.91 -6.37 -8.46
N GLY A 142 12.87 -7.19 -8.54
CA GLY A 142 11.75 -7.14 -7.59
C GLY A 142 10.62 -6.16 -7.92
N ALA A 143 10.78 -5.30 -8.94
CA ALA A 143 9.73 -4.35 -9.30
C ALA A 143 8.43 -5.07 -9.66
N ALA A 144 7.34 -4.66 -9.00
CA ALA A 144 6.05 -5.31 -9.10
C ALA A 144 4.94 -4.31 -9.49
N ALA A 145 4.12 -4.72 -10.46
CA ALA A 145 2.78 -4.19 -10.63
C ALA A 145 1.83 -4.97 -9.71
N PHE A 146 0.85 -4.29 -9.13
CA PHE A 146 -0.16 -4.87 -8.26
C PHE A 146 -1.53 -4.82 -8.93
N LEU A 147 -2.15 -5.98 -9.08
CA LEU A 147 -3.59 -6.06 -9.36
C LEU A 147 -4.34 -6.15 -8.02
N LEU A 148 -4.96 -5.05 -7.63
CA LEU A 148 -5.92 -5.02 -6.54
C LEU A 148 -7.29 -5.49 -7.03
N THR A 149 -7.91 -6.38 -6.29
CA THR A 149 -9.29 -6.81 -6.54
C THR A 149 -10.09 -6.74 -5.26
N TYR A 150 -11.19 -5.99 -5.28
CA TYR A 150 -12.16 -5.91 -4.19
C TYR A 150 -13.52 -6.43 -4.66
N THR A 151 -14.04 -7.49 -4.02
CA THR A 151 -15.33 -8.09 -4.37
C THR A 151 -16.35 -7.84 -3.26
N THR A 152 -17.39 -7.07 -3.58
CA THR A 152 -18.57 -6.86 -2.73
C THR A 152 -19.66 -7.86 -3.07
N ARG A 153 -20.78 -7.79 -2.35
CA ARG A 153 -21.99 -8.57 -2.68
C ARG A 153 -22.61 -8.20 -4.03
N HIS A 154 -22.31 -7.02 -4.56
CA HIS A 154 -22.97 -6.44 -5.73
C HIS A 154 -22.03 -6.27 -6.92
N ARG A 155 -20.72 -6.08 -6.67
CA ARG A 155 -19.76 -5.73 -7.71
C ARG A 155 -18.34 -6.13 -7.35
N THR A 156 -17.55 -6.44 -8.38
CA THR A 156 -16.09 -6.56 -8.27
C THR A 156 -15.41 -5.33 -8.87
N TYR A 157 -14.50 -4.74 -8.11
CA TYR A 157 -13.61 -3.65 -8.51
C TYR A 157 -12.22 -4.21 -8.75
N ARG A 158 -11.56 -3.75 -9.82
CA ARG A 158 -10.18 -4.12 -10.14
C ARG A 158 -9.39 -2.85 -10.46
N LEU A 159 -8.24 -2.70 -9.82
CA LEU A 159 -7.31 -1.61 -10.05
C LEU A 159 -5.93 -2.22 -10.31
N LEU A 160 -5.32 -1.87 -11.43
CA LEU A 160 -3.93 -2.23 -11.72
C LEU A 160 -3.07 -1.01 -11.41
N TYR A 161 -2.16 -1.15 -10.46
CA TYR A 161 -1.09 -0.21 -10.18
C TYR A 161 0.20 -0.74 -10.80
N THR A 162 0.82 0.03 -11.70
CA THR A 162 1.98 -0.45 -12.47
C THR A 162 3.30 -0.37 -11.71
N GLY A 163 3.32 0.37 -10.59
CA GLY A 163 4.55 0.89 -10.01
C GLY A 163 5.05 2.10 -10.76
#